data_AF-A0A6J3BWI9-F1
#
_entry.id   AF-A0A6J3BWI9-F1
#
_cell.length_a   1.000
_cell.length_b   1.000
_cell.length_c   1.000
_cell.angle_alpha   90.00
_cell.angle_beta   90.00
_cell.angle_gamma   90.00
#
_symmetry.space_group_name_H-M   'P 1'
#
loop_
_entity.id
_entity.type
_entity.pdbx_description
1 polymer ?
#
loop_
_entity_poly.entity_id
_entity_poly.type
_entity_poly.pdbx_seq_one_letter_code
_entity_poly.pdbx_strand_id
1 'polypeptide(L)'
;MSNRKIKDMARNRAGDASAQDIDVALKLGLGIPMGPLELADFTGLDTKVAILNVMLEKTGHPVFKPIPLLNKLVNEGKLGRKSGEGFYKYDDKQKKIN
;
A
#
# COMPACT_ATOMS: atom_id res chain seq x y z
N MET A 1 -30.64 18.33 -3.27
CA MET A 1 -29.44 17.50 -3.10
C MET A 1 -29.48 16.40 -4.16
N SER A 2 -28.69 16.54 -5.22
CA SER A 2 -28.80 15.73 -6.44
C SER A 2 -28.09 14.38 -6.31
N ASN A 3 -28.73 13.32 -6.81
CA ASN A 3 -28.29 11.91 -6.91
C ASN A 3 -26.94 11.67 -7.63
N ARG A 4 -26.15 12.73 -7.83
CA ARG A 4 -24.83 12.72 -8.48
C ARG A 4 -23.72 12.28 -7.52
N LYS A 5 -23.79 12.63 -6.23
CA LYS A 5 -22.78 12.22 -5.21
C LYS A 5 -22.66 10.71 -5.04
N ILE A 6 -23.76 9.96 -5.18
CA ILE A 6 -23.77 8.49 -5.04
C ILE A 6 -23.21 7.81 -6.30
N LYS A 7 -23.44 8.41 -7.49
CA LYS A 7 -22.97 7.86 -8.77
C LYS A 7 -21.46 8.06 -8.99
N ASP A 8 -20.88 9.06 -8.33
CA ASP A 8 -19.43 9.33 -8.39
C ASP A 8 -18.61 8.46 -7.43
N MET A 9 -19.20 7.99 -6.33
CA MET A 9 -18.55 7.09 -5.37
C MET A 9 -18.19 5.71 -5.97
N ALA A 10 -18.86 5.30 -7.05
CA ALA A 10 -18.65 4.01 -7.72
C ALA A 10 -17.64 4.06 -8.89
N ARG A 11 -17.06 5.23 -9.22
CA ARG A 11 -16.01 5.35 -10.23
C ARG A 11 -14.64 5.14 -9.60
N ASN A 12 -14.36 3.89 -9.19
CA ASN A 12 -13.05 3.48 -8.68
C ASN A 12 -12.05 3.39 -9.84
N ARG A 13 -11.56 4.54 -10.32
CA ARG A 13 -10.33 4.60 -11.13
C ARG A 13 -9.16 4.51 -10.16
N ALA A 14 -8.17 3.69 -10.49
CA ALA A 14 -6.96 3.41 -9.71
C ALA A 14 -6.01 4.64 -9.58
N GLY A 15 -6.54 5.81 -9.22
CA GLY A 15 -5.81 7.08 -9.10
C GLY A 15 -6.50 8.17 -8.26
N ASP A 16 -7.72 7.96 -7.75
CA ASP A 16 -8.47 9.01 -7.01
C ASP A 16 -8.39 8.90 -5.48
N ALA A 17 -7.84 7.81 -4.93
CA ALA A 17 -7.68 7.62 -3.49
C ALA A 17 -6.20 7.68 -3.09
N SER A 18 -5.85 8.54 -2.13
CA SER A 18 -4.51 8.56 -1.56
C SER A 18 -4.25 7.27 -0.76
N ALA A 19 -2.97 6.97 -0.48
CA ALA A 19 -2.62 5.86 0.41
C ALA A 19 -3.34 5.98 1.78
N GLN A 20 -3.51 7.21 2.26
CA GLN A 20 -4.24 7.51 3.49
C GLN A 20 -5.71 7.16 3.39
N ASP A 21 -6.38 7.48 2.28
CA ASP A 21 -7.81 7.17 2.09
C ASP A 21 -8.04 5.65 2.07
N ILE A 22 -7.16 4.89 1.42
CA ILE A 22 -7.21 3.42 1.38
C ILE A 22 -7.05 2.85 2.79
N ASP A 23 -6.03 3.30 3.52
CA ASP A 23 -5.75 2.81 4.86
C ASP A 23 -6.86 3.18 5.85
N VAL A 24 -7.41 4.39 5.79
CA VAL A 24 -8.52 4.83 6.66
C VAL A 24 -9.78 4.04 6.36
N ALA A 25 -10.13 3.85 5.07
CA ALA A 25 -11.30 3.07 4.70
C ALA A 25 -11.22 1.63 5.22
N LEU A 26 -10.05 0.99 5.12
CA LEU A 26 -9.86 -0.38 5.59
C LEU A 26 -9.71 -0.48 7.11
N LYS A 27 -9.09 0.51 7.75
CA LYS A 27 -9.05 0.62 9.22
C LYS A 27 -10.46 0.69 9.80
N LEU A 28 -11.30 1.57 9.28
CA LEU A 28 -12.67 1.77 9.75
C LEU A 28 -13.59 0.62 9.33
N GLY A 29 -13.41 0.08 8.13
CA GLY A 29 -14.23 -1.00 7.61
C GLY A 29 -13.95 -2.37 8.22
N LEU A 30 -12.68 -2.67 8.56
CA LEU A 30 -12.25 -3.98 9.06
C LEU A 30 -11.82 -3.99 10.53
N GLY A 31 -11.80 -2.83 11.19
CA GLY A 31 -11.43 -2.71 12.61
C GLY A 31 -9.96 -3.03 12.92
N ILE A 32 -9.09 -3.06 11.90
CA ILE A 32 -7.66 -3.33 12.06
C ILE A 32 -6.96 -2.10 12.66
N PRO A 33 -5.95 -2.24 13.54
CA PRO A 33 -5.35 -1.10 14.25
C PRO A 33 -4.54 -0.16 13.33
N MET A 34 -4.05 -0.70 12.21
CA MET A 34 -3.18 -0.06 11.25
C MET A 34 -3.66 -0.41 9.83
N GLY A 35 -3.60 0.55 8.92
CA GLY A 35 -3.95 0.30 7.52
C GLY A 35 -2.95 -0.62 6.82
N PRO A 36 -3.35 -1.37 5.79
CA PRO A 36 -2.48 -2.35 5.15
C PRO A 36 -1.23 -1.75 4.48
N LEU A 37 -1.29 -0.51 3.97
CA LEU A 37 -0.13 0.14 3.36
C LEU A 37 0.87 0.56 4.44
N GLU A 38 0.38 1.12 5.54
CA GLU A 38 1.22 1.42 6.71
C GLU A 38 1.85 0.15 7.30
N LEU A 39 1.10 -0.96 7.33
CA LEU A 39 1.60 -2.25 7.76
C LEU A 39 2.67 -2.80 6.79
N ALA A 40 2.49 -2.62 5.49
CA ALA A 40 3.49 -3.00 4.50
C ALA A 40 4.81 -2.25 4.73
N ASP A 41 4.74 -0.92 4.92
CA ASP A 41 5.91 -0.08 5.23
C ASP A 41 6.57 -0.42 6.57
N PHE A 42 5.79 -0.88 7.56
CA PHE A 42 6.32 -1.37 8.83
C PHE A 42 7.15 -2.64 8.66
N THR A 43 6.66 -3.59 7.86
CA THR A 43 7.35 -4.88 7.65
C THR A 43 8.49 -4.82 6.62
N GLY A 44 8.42 -3.90 5.66
CA GLY A 44 9.42 -3.74 4.60
C GLY A 44 8.89 -4.17 3.22
N LEU A 45 8.96 -3.25 2.24
CA LEU A 45 8.43 -3.49 0.89
C LEU A 45 9.27 -4.50 0.09
N ASP A 46 10.59 -4.51 0.29
CA ASP A 46 11.51 -5.48 -0.31
C ASP A 46 11.18 -6.91 0.11
N THR A 47 10.91 -7.14 1.40
CA THR A 47 10.52 -8.45 1.91
C THR A 47 9.21 -8.92 1.28
N LYS A 48 8.24 -8.01 1.07
CA LYS A 48 6.98 -8.35 0.40
C LYS A 48 7.22 -8.76 -1.06
N VAL A 49 8.01 -7.99 -1.81
CA VAL A 49 8.34 -8.34 -3.21
C VAL A 49 9.06 -9.68 -3.28
N ALA A 50 10.02 -9.94 -2.38
CA ALA A 50 10.73 -11.21 -2.32
C ALA A 50 9.77 -12.39 -2.09
N ILE A 51 8.85 -12.30 -1.12
CA ILE A 51 7.86 -13.34 -0.84
C ILE A 51 6.95 -13.57 -2.05
N LEU A 52 6.48 -12.50 -2.69
CA LEU A 52 5.62 -12.58 -3.87
C LEU A 52 6.32 -13.27 -5.04
N ASN A 53 7.59 -12.93 -5.30
CA ASN A 53 8.38 -13.57 -6.35
C ASN A 53 8.59 -15.06 -6.07
N VAL A 54 8.91 -15.43 -4.83
CA VAL A 54 9.04 -16.84 -4.43
C VAL A 54 7.72 -17.59 -4.61
N MET A 55 6.59 -16.99 -4.24
CA MET A 55 5.27 -17.61 -4.43
C MET A 55 4.90 -17.73 -5.90
N LEU A 56 5.22 -16.72 -6.72
CA LEU A 56 5.00 -16.76 -8.17
C LEU A 56 5.84 -17.87 -8.82
N GLU A 57 7.12 -17.99 -8.45
CA GLU A 57 8.01 -19.03 -8.96
C GLU A 57 7.51 -20.43 -8.58
N LYS A 58 7.09 -20.61 -7.32
CA LYS A 58 6.65 -21.91 -6.81
C LYS A 58 5.29 -22.35 -7.34
N THR A 59 4.36 -21.42 -7.52
CA THR A 59 2.97 -21.74 -7.86
C THR A 59 2.62 -21.48 -9.32
N GLY A 60 3.39 -20.64 -10.02
CA GLY A 60 3.06 -20.12 -11.34
C GLY A 60 1.80 -19.24 -11.36
N HIS A 61 1.17 -18.96 -10.22
CA HIS A 61 -0.14 -18.33 -10.19
C HIS A 61 0.00 -16.79 -10.29
N PRO A 62 -0.68 -16.14 -11.25
CA PRO A 62 -0.48 -14.72 -11.55
C PRO A 62 -0.90 -13.77 -10.42
N VAL A 63 -1.71 -14.24 -9.47
CA VAL A 63 -2.09 -13.47 -8.26
C VAL A 63 -0.90 -13.03 -7.42
N PHE A 64 0.22 -13.78 -7.48
CA PHE A 64 1.44 -13.46 -6.75
C PHE A 64 2.36 -12.49 -7.49
N LYS A 65 2.00 -12.05 -8.71
CA LYS A 65 2.81 -11.08 -9.43
C LYS A 65 2.84 -9.75 -8.67
N PRO A 66 4.02 -9.23 -8.28
CA PRO A 66 4.10 -7.95 -7.61
C PRO A 66 3.51 -6.83 -8.48
N ILE A 67 2.76 -5.92 -7.86
CA ILE A 67 2.22 -4.76 -8.55
C ILE A 67 3.37 -3.83 -9.00
N PRO A 68 3.27 -3.18 -10.18
CA PRO A 68 4.36 -2.33 -10.70
C PRO A 68 4.80 -1.22 -9.74
N LEU A 69 3.85 -0.63 -9.00
CA LEU A 69 4.14 0.40 -7.99
C LEU A 69 5.08 -0.11 -6.89
N LEU A 70 4.85 -1.34 -6.42
CA LEU A 70 5.65 -1.92 -5.34
C LEU A 70 7.09 -2.17 -5.81
N ASN A 71 7.27 -2.69 -7.03
CA ASN A 71 8.60 -2.84 -7.63
C ASN A 71 9.29 -1.50 -7.82
N LYS A 72 8.57 -0.46 -8.24
CA LYS A 72 9.12 0.89 -8.39
C LYS A 72 9.67 1.42 -7.06
N LEU A 73 8.90 1.34 -5.97
CA LEU A 73 9.32 1.79 -4.65
C LEU A 73 10.57 1.04 -4.16
N VAL A 74 10.61 -0.29 -4.32
CA VAL A 74 11.78 -1.09 -3.95
C VAL A 74 13.01 -0.72 -4.78
N ASN A 75 12.86 -0.50 -6.09
CA ASN A 75 13.95 -0.08 -6.96
C ASN A 75 14.47 1.33 -6.64
N GLU A 76 13.63 2.21 -6.11
CA GLU A 76 14.01 3.54 -5.62
C GLU A 76 14.64 3.52 -4.20
N GLY A 77 14.74 2.34 -3.57
CA GLY A 77 15.23 2.21 -2.19
C GLY A 77 14.23 2.68 -1.13
N LYS A 78 12.97 2.89 -1.52
CA LYS A 78 11.86 3.28 -0.63
C LYS A 78 11.22 2.03 -0.04
N LEU A 79 11.80 1.53 1.03
CA LEU A 79 11.48 0.25 1.65
C LEU A 79 10.51 0.36 2.83
N GLY A 80 9.97 1.55 3.13
CA GLY A 80 9.10 1.82 4.27
C GLY A 80 9.84 2.47 5.42
N ARG A 81 9.48 2.12 6.67
CA ARG A 81 10.01 2.77 7.88
C ARG A 81 11.52 2.70 8.00
N LYS A 82 12.12 1.59 7.57
CA LYS A 82 13.56 1.36 7.68
C LYS A 82 14.42 2.25 6.77
N SER A 83 13.82 2.85 5.74
CA SER A 83 14.51 3.74 4.79
C SER A 83 13.99 5.18 4.86
N GLY A 84 13.10 5.50 5.83
CA GLY A 84 12.49 6.82 5.95
C GLY A 84 11.37 7.12 4.94
N GLU A 85 11.15 6.26 3.94
CA GLU A 85 10.11 6.45 2.92
C GLU A 85 9.67 5.11 2.30
N GLY A 86 8.37 4.97 2.05
CA GLY A 86 7.71 3.87 1.34
C GLY A 86 6.42 4.37 0.68
N PHE A 87 5.27 3.83 1.08
CA PHE A 87 3.97 4.46 0.79
C PHE A 87 3.77 5.78 1.56
N TYR A 88 4.41 5.90 2.71
CA TYR A 88 4.47 7.11 3.52
C TYR A 88 5.90 7.57 3.76
N LYS A 89 6.05 8.81 4.21
CA LYS A 89 7.31 9.34 4.74
C LYS A 89 7.39 9.12 6.24
N TYR A 90 8.60 8.92 6.74
CA TYR A 90 8.88 8.65 8.15
C TYR A 90 10.02 9.54 8.65
N ASP A 91 9.93 10.00 9.90
CA ASP A 91 11.03 10.71 10.57
C ASP A 91 12.11 9.75 11.10
N ASP A 92 13.17 10.31 11.68
CA ASP A 92 14.28 9.54 12.30
C ASP A 92 13.82 8.66 13.48
N LYS A 93 12.64 8.94 14.04
CA LYS A 93 12.00 8.14 15.10
C LYS A 93 11.02 7.13 14.52
N GLN A 94 11.02 6.92 13.20
CA GLN A 94 10.15 6.04 12.42
C GLN A 94 8.66 6.34 12.59
N LYS A 95 8.32 7.58 12.94
CA LYS A 95 6.95 8.07 12.98
C LYS A 95 6.56 8.59 11.62
N LYS A 96 5.34 8.26 11.19
CA LYS A 96 4.76 8.75 9.94
C LYS A 96 4.71 10.27 9.97
N ILE A 97 5.30 10.90 8.95
CA ILE A 97 5.22 12.33 8.68
C ILE A 97 4.36 12.54 7.45
N ASN A 98 3.51 13.57 7.49
CA ASN A 98 2.48 13.82 6.48
C ASN A 98 3.06 13.97 5.07
#